data_AF-A0A0B4FPA9-F1
#
_entry.id   AF-A0A0B4FPA9-F1
#
_cell.length_a   1.000
_cell.length_b   1.000
_cell.length_c   1.000
_cell.angle_alpha   90.00
_cell.angle_beta   90.00
_cell.angle_gamma   90.00
#
_symmetry.space_group_name_H-M   'P 1'
#
loop_
_entity.id
_entity.type
_entity.pdbx_description
1 polymer ?
#
loop_
_entity_poly.entity_id
_entity_poly.type
_entity_poly.pdbx_seq_one_letter_code
_entity_poly.pdbx_strand_id
1 'polypeptide(L)'
;MEKLFIKYRKLGVSDLHIRENDRLCYRKDGDLYFSEEVISRQDIFSFCENLGIAKEEREKDISYEDVLGNRYRLNWAKGEKGSMLSVRIISEFLPEFPGELYTVLEDLYLSNSGLVLVTGSTGSGKSTTLRFFLEEYNRKHSKKIICLEDPIEFYYQEQKSLFFKEKSDETVKVFKQL
;
A
#
# COMPACT_ATOMS: atom_id res chain seq x y z
N MET A 1 1.52 13.60 -13.52
CA MET A 1 1.97 12.48 -12.68
C MET A 1 1.01 11.29 -12.73
N GLU A 2 -0.27 11.43 -12.37
CA GLU A 2 -1.22 10.31 -12.34
C GLU A 2 -1.25 9.40 -13.59
N LYS A 3 -1.28 9.98 -14.80
CA LYS A 3 -1.25 9.21 -16.06
C LYS A 3 -0.05 8.25 -16.16
N LEU A 4 1.09 8.64 -15.58
CA LEU A 4 2.29 7.82 -15.49
C LEU A 4 2.03 6.60 -14.61
N PHE A 5 1.42 6.79 -13.44
CA PHE A 5 1.15 5.72 -12.48
C PHE A 5 0.19 4.69 -13.10
N ILE A 6 -0.88 5.16 -13.75
CA ILE A 6 -1.83 4.30 -14.47
C ILE A 6 -1.13 3.51 -15.59
N LYS A 7 -0.24 4.15 -16.36
CA LYS A 7 0.53 3.49 -17.42
C LYS A 7 1.37 2.34 -16.86
N TYR A 8 2.17 2.59 -15.83
CA TYR A 8 3.08 1.57 -15.29
C TYR A 8 2.37 0.48 -14.50
N ARG A 9 1.23 0.79 -13.86
CA ARG A 9 0.34 -0.22 -13.30
C ARG A 9 -0.07 -1.25 -14.35
N LYS A 10 -0.49 -0.80 -15.54
CA LYS A 10 -0.87 -1.71 -16.66
C LYS A 10 0.29 -2.55 -17.17
N LEU A 11 1.53 -2.13 -16.94
CA LEU A 11 2.73 -2.87 -17.34
C LEU A 11 3.21 -3.89 -16.29
N GLY A 12 2.51 -4.01 -15.16
CA GLY A 12 2.86 -4.91 -14.07
C GLY A 12 4.05 -4.44 -13.24
N VAL A 13 4.28 -3.13 -13.16
CA VAL A 13 5.34 -2.54 -12.33
C VAL A 13 4.92 -2.49 -10.86
N SER A 14 5.85 -2.77 -9.95
CA SER A 14 5.61 -2.73 -8.50
C SER A 14 5.93 -1.37 -7.89
N ASP A 15 7.02 -0.73 -8.34
CA ASP A 15 7.51 0.53 -7.77
C ASP A 15 8.00 1.46 -8.87
N LEU A 16 7.73 2.76 -8.73
CA LEU A 16 8.34 3.84 -9.52
C LEU A 16 9.27 4.64 -8.60
N HIS A 17 10.40 5.05 -9.13
CA HIS A 17 11.43 5.83 -8.47
C HIS A 17 11.72 7.06 -9.32
N ILE A 18 11.21 8.21 -8.90
CA ILE A 18 11.22 9.44 -9.67
C ILE A 18 12.16 10.43 -8.99
N ARG A 19 13.20 10.87 -9.70
CA ARG A 19 14.11 11.93 -9.25
C ARG A 19 13.94 13.15 -10.14
N GLU A 20 14.19 14.33 -9.58
CA GLU A 20 14.08 15.58 -10.33
C GLU A 20 15.02 15.60 -11.55
N ASN A 21 14.45 15.92 -12.72
CA ASN A 21 15.16 16.08 -13.99
C ASN A 21 15.97 14.84 -14.43
N ASP A 22 15.54 13.66 -14.02
CA ASP A 22 16.20 12.40 -14.33
C ASP A 22 15.23 11.39 -14.94
N ARG A 23 15.79 10.33 -15.54
CA ARG A 23 15.03 9.21 -16.09
C ARG A 23 14.26 8.52 -14.98
N LEU A 24 12.99 8.25 -15.23
CA LEU A 24 12.17 7.42 -14.36
C LEU A 24 12.79 6.02 -14.26
N CYS A 25 13.04 5.60 -13.02
CA CYS A 25 13.43 4.24 -12.70
C CYS A 25 12.20 3.49 -12.19
N TYR A 26 12.06 2.21 -12.52
CA TYR A 26 10.93 1.40 -12.08
C TYR A 26 11.37 -0.02 -11.76
N ARG A 27 10.64 -0.66 -10.84
CA ARG A 27 10.84 -2.05 -10.46
C ARG A 27 9.79 -2.95 -11.10
N LYS A 28 10.24 -4.00 -11.79
CA LYS A 28 9.37 -5.03 -12.35
C LYS A 28 9.99 -6.39 -12.08
N ASP A 29 9.20 -7.31 -11.53
CA ASP A 29 9.62 -8.67 -11.21
C ASP A 29 10.88 -8.74 -10.33
N GLY A 30 11.07 -7.75 -9.45
CA GLY A 30 12.22 -7.64 -8.55
C GLY A 30 13.37 -6.78 -9.06
N ASP A 31 13.51 -6.62 -10.38
CA ASP A 31 14.62 -5.93 -11.02
C ASP A 31 14.32 -4.45 -11.33
N LEU A 32 15.38 -3.63 -11.40
CA LEU A 32 15.29 -2.19 -11.71
C LEU A 32 15.56 -1.93 -13.19
N TYR A 33 14.73 -1.08 -13.78
CA TYR A 33 14.79 -0.65 -15.16
C TYR A 33 14.68 0.87 -15.27
N PHE A 34 15.23 1.45 -16.33
CA PHE A 34 15.17 2.89 -16.61
C PHE A 34 14.35 3.14 -17.87
N SER A 35 13.32 3.97 -17.77
CA SER A 35 12.55 4.39 -18.96
C SER A 35 13.25 5.55 -19.68
N GLU A 36 12.72 5.97 -20.82
CA GLU A 36 13.16 7.19 -21.52
C GLU A 36 12.44 8.45 -20.99
N GLU A 37 11.43 8.28 -20.13
CA GLU A 37 10.68 9.40 -19.58
C GLU A 37 11.52 10.14 -18.55
N VAL A 38 11.68 11.44 -18.75
CA VAL A 38 12.34 12.35 -17.79
C VAL A 38 11.26 13.17 -17.11
N ILE A 39 11.27 13.19 -15.78
CA ILE A 39 10.28 13.92 -14.99
C ILE A 39 10.91 15.20 -14.45
N SER A 40 10.31 16.36 -14.79
CA SER A 40 10.86 17.64 -14.37
C SER A 40 10.68 17.87 -12.88
N ARG A 41 11.57 18.66 -12.28
CA ARG A 41 11.41 19.13 -10.90
C ARG A 41 10.02 19.76 -10.69
N GLN A 42 9.58 20.59 -11.63
CA GLN A 42 8.29 21.29 -11.53
C GLN A 42 7.11 20.32 -11.43
N ASP A 43 7.10 19.26 -12.24
CA ASP A 43 6.02 18.26 -12.23
C ASP A 43 5.93 17.53 -10.89
N ILE A 44 7.08 17.17 -10.30
CA ILE A 44 7.12 16.50 -9.00
C ILE A 44 6.62 17.44 -7.91
N PHE A 45 7.15 18.68 -7.86
CA PHE A 45 6.77 19.66 -6.84
C PHE A 45 5.29 20.04 -6.94
N SER A 46 4.77 20.33 -8.14
CA SER A 46 3.35 20.65 -8.31
C SER A 46 2.45 19.48 -7.92
N PHE A 47 2.86 18.24 -8.19
CA PHE A 47 2.11 17.07 -7.75
C PHE A 47 2.12 16.93 -6.21
N CYS A 48 3.29 17.03 -5.58
CA CYS A 48 3.44 16.95 -4.13
C CYS A 48 2.73 18.09 -3.39
N GLU A 49 2.75 19.32 -3.92
CA GLU A 49 2.06 20.48 -3.35
C GLU A 49 0.54 20.28 -3.36
N ASN A 50 -0.01 19.73 -4.45
CA ASN A 50 -1.44 19.37 -4.54
C ASN A 50 -1.85 18.27 -3.53
N LEU A 51 -0.89 17.49 -3.03
CA LEU A 51 -1.10 16.49 -1.98
C LEU A 51 -0.88 17.04 -0.55
N GLY A 52 -0.66 18.35 -0.41
CA GLY A 52 -0.39 18.98 0.88
C GLY A 52 0.99 18.62 1.44
N ILE A 53 1.96 18.31 0.59
CA ILE A 53 3.37 18.20 0.98
C ILE A 53 3.98 19.59 0.94
N ALA A 54 4.35 20.12 2.10
CA ALA A 54 4.91 21.47 2.21
C ALA A 54 6.30 21.57 1.57
N LYS A 55 6.69 22.78 1.14
CA LYS A 55 7.98 23.01 0.46
C LYS A 55 9.16 22.84 1.39
N GLU A 56 8.97 22.88 2.69
CA GLU A 56 9.97 22.66 3.73
C GLU A 56 10.05 21.18 4.16
N GLU A 57 9.03 20.38 3.83
CA GLU A 57 8.94 18.96 4.18
C GLU A 57 10.13 18.19 3.59
N ARG A 58 10.85 17.45 4.45
CA ARG A 58 12.02 16.66 4.04
C ARG A 58 11.67 15.24 3.67
N GLU A 59 10.70 14.64 4.35
CA GLU A 59 10.23 13.29 4.10
C GLU A 59 8.74 13.19 4.45
N LYS A 60 7.96 12.46 3.65
CA LYS A 60 6.54 12.21 3.94
C LYS A 60 6.03 10.97 3.25
N ASP A 61 5.40 10.09 4.03
CA ASP A 61 4.66 8.93 3.54
C ASP A 61 3.17 9.24 3.42
N ILE A 62 2.56 8.92 2.27
CA ILE A 62 1.15 9.22 1.97
C ILE A 62 0.54 8.09 1.15
N SER A 63 -0.73 7.78 1.38
CA SER A 63 -1.53 6.98 0.43
C SER A 63 -2.24 7.90 -0.56
N TYR A 64 -2.11 7.58 -1.84
CA TYR A 64 -2.75 8.28 -2.95
C TYR A 64 -3.71 7.35 -3.69
N GLU A 65 -4.82 7.91 -4.14
CA GLU A 65 -5.81 7.23 -4.97
C GLU A 65 -6.01 8.02 -6.26
N ASP A 66 -5.93 7.35 -7.40
CA ASP A 66 -6.24 7.99 -8.68
C ASP A 66 -7.73 8.03 -8.98
N VAL A 67 -8.10 8.78 -10.02
CA VAL A 67 -9.49 8.92 -10.47
C VAL A 67 -10.19 7.61 -10.84
N LEU A 68 -9.44 6.51 -11.02
CA LEU A 68 -9.99 5.19 -11.32
C LEU A 68 -10.14 4.32 -10.06
N GLY A 69 -9.85 4.87 -8.87
CA GLY A 69 -9.87 4.14 -7.60
C GLY A 69 -8.58 3.37 -7.29
N ASN A 70 -7.57 3.44 -8.17
CA ASN A 70 -6.34 2.70 -7.93
C ASN A 70 -5.50 3.33 -6.84
N ARG A 71 -4.94 2.47 -5.98
CA ARG A 71 -4.18 2.87 -4.79
C ARG A 71 -2.67 2.85 -5.00
N TYR A 72 -1.99 3.80 -4.37
CA TYR A 72 -0.54 3.95 -4.39
C TYR A 72 -0.04 4.38 -3.00
N ARG A 73 1.14 3.90 -2.59
CA ARG A 73 1.88 4.47 -1.46
C ARG A 73 3.01 5.34 -1.99
N LEU A 74 2.99 6.60 -1.63
CA LEU A 74 3.96 7.61 -2.01
C LEU A 74 4.90 7.86 -0.83
N ASN A 75 6.20 7.83 -1.11
CA ASN A 75 7.23 8.32 -0.21
C ASN A 75 7.94 9.49 -0.90
N TRP A 76 7.72 10.69 -0.38
CA TRP A 76 8.45 11.90 -0.74
C TRP A 76 9.70 12.00 0.10
N ALA A 77 10.83 12.34 -0.51
CA ALA A 77 12.08 12.60 0.21
C ALA A 77 12.92 13.67 -0.48
N LYS A 78 13.70 14.42 0.29
CA LYS A 78 14.73 15.35 -0.20
C LYS A 78 16.11 14.88 0.20
N GLY A 79 16.92 14.52 -0.80
CA GLY A 79 18.31 14.12 -0.62
C GLY A 79 19.30 15.16 -1.14
N GLU A 80 20.59 14.84 -1.04
CA GLU A 80 21.68 15.67 -1.57
C GLU A 80 21.60 15.85 -3.10
N LYS A 81 21.05 14.85 -3.80
CA LYS A 81 20.86 14.87 -5.27
C LYS A 81 19.52 15.45 -5.70
N GLY A 82 18.84 16.17 -4.80
CA GLY A 82 17.53 16.76 -5.07
C GLY A 82 16.36 15.95 -4.53
N SER A 83 15.16 16.32 -4.99
CA SER A 83 13.90 15.70 -4.59
C SER A 83 13.66 14.34 -5.26
N MET A 84 13.07 13.41 -4.49
CA MET A 84 12.71 12.08 -4.93
C MET A 84 11.28 11.73 -4.50
N LEU A 85 10.55 11.07 -5.39
CA LEU A 85 9.24 10.49 -5.13
C LEU A 85 9.30 9.00 -5.47
N SER A 86 9.20 8.15 -4.46
CA SER A 86 8.97 6.72 -4.64
C SER A 86 7.48 6.42 -4.61
N VAL A 87 7.00 5.63 -5.55
CA VAL A 87 5.58 5.29 -5.71
C VAL A 87 5.46 3.78 -5.76
N ARG A 88 4.92 3.17 -4.70
CA ARG A 88 4.54 1.76 -4.72
C ARG A 88 3.12 1.61 -5.23
N ILE A 89 2.94 0.79 -6.25
CA ILE A 89 1.62 0.44 -6.78
C ILE A 89 0.99 -0.60 -5.87
N ILE A 90 -0.17 -0.28 -5.28
CA ILE A 90 -0.90 -1.22 -4.43
C ILE A 90 -1.86 -2.02 -5.30
N SER A 91 -1.59 -3.32 -5.44
CA SER A 91 -2.45 -4.21 -6.21
C SER A 91 -3.83 -4.35 -5.55
N GLU A 92 -4.88 -4.16 -6.34
CA GLU A 92 -6.24 -4.50 -5.91
C GLU A 92 -6.52 -5.99 -6.04
N PHE A 93 -5.80 -6.67 -6.93
CA PHE A 93 -5.93 -8.11 -7.13
C PHE A 93 -5.47 -8.85 -5.87
N LEU A 94 -6.43 -9.53 -5.24
CA LEU A 94 -6.17 -10.52 -4.22
C LEU A 94 -5.99 -11.87 -4.94
N PRO A 95 -4.77 -12.44 -4.97
CA PRO A 95 -4.57 -13.72 -5.62
C PRO A 95 -5.39 -14.81 -4.95
N GLU A 96 -5.74 -15.84 -5.73
CA GLU A 96 -6.34 -17.05 -5.20
C GLU A 96 -5.38 -17.68 -4.19
N PHE A 97 -5.92 -17.99 -3.01
CA PHE A 97 -5.10 -18.31 -1.85
C PHE A 97 -4.76 -19.81 -1.84
N PRO A 98 -3.54 -20.21 -1.44
CA PRO A 98 -3.18 -21.63 -1.40
C PRO A 98 -4.10 -22.40 -0.43
N GLY A 99 -4.60 -23.56 -0.87
CA GLY A 99 -5.49 -24.42 -0.09
C GLY A 99 -4.98 -24.72 1.33
N GLU A 100 -3.67 -24.93 1.48
CA GLU A 100 -3.02 -25.23 2.76
C GLU A 100 -3.11 -24.09 3.78
N LEU A 101 -3.17 -22.83 3.33
CA LEU A 101 -3.31 -21.70 4.25
C LEU A 101 -4.74 -21.59 4.80
N TYR A 102 -5.76 -22.07 4.08
CA TYR A 102 -7.14 -22.06 4.58
C TYR A 102 -7.29 -22.87 5.87
N THR A 103 -6.64 -24.03 5.96
CA THR A 103 -6.72 -24.90 7.15
C THR A 103 -6.15 -24.21 8.40
N VAL A 104 -5.03 -23.50 8.26
CA VAL A 104 -4.46 -22.73 9.39
C VAL A 104 -5.39 -21.58 9.80
N LEU A 105 -6.07 -20.95 8.85
CA LEU A 105 -6.98 -19.86 9.14
C LEU A 105 -8.27 -20.34 9.82
N GLU A 106 -8.74 -21.56 9.54
CA GLU A 106 -9.91 -22.15 10.21
C GLU A 106 -9.73 -22.24 11.72
N ASP A 107 -8.56 -22.69 12.19
CA ASP A 107 -8.25 -22.71 13.62
C ASP A 107 -8.24 -21.30 14.24
N LEU A 108 -7.73 -20.31 13.49
CA LEU A 108 -7.74 -18.91 13.93
C LEU A 108 -9.17 -18.33 14.01
N TYR A 109 -10.07 -18.76 13.12
CA TYR A 109 -11.48 -18.32 13.11
C TYR A 109 -12.29 -18.86 14.29
N LEU A 110 -11.90 -20.00 14.84
CA LEU A 110 -12.55 -20.58 16.02
C LEU A 110 -12.14 -19.88 17.33
N SER A 111 -11.06 -19.11 17.32
CA SER A 111 -10.62 -18.37 18.51
C SER A 111 -11.43 -17.09 18.72
N ASN A 112 -11.94 -16.91 19.95
CA ASN A 112 -12.63 -15.68 20.38
C ASN A 112 -11.69 -14.58 20.88
N SER A 113 -10.40 -14.88 21.05
CA SER A 113 -9.37 -13.91 21.44
C SER A 113 -7.97 -14.48 21.21
N GLY A 114 -7.00 -13.60 20.96
CA GLY A 114 -5.62 -14.01 20.74
C GLY A 114 -4.81 -12.99 19.98
N LEU A 115 -3.54 -13.31 19.76
CA LEU A 115 -2.62 -12.50 18.97
C LEU A 115 -2.11 -13.35 17.80
N VAL A 116 -2.30 -12.84 16.58
CA VAL A 116 -1.75 -13.43 15.36
C VAL A 116 -0.64 -12.53 14.82
N LEU A 117 0.54 -13.10 14.62
CA LEU A 117 1.70 -12.38 14.08
C LEU A 117 2.01 -12.90 12.68
N VAL A 118 1.92 -12.02 11.69
CA VAL A 118 2.33 -12.31 10.32
C VAL A 118 3.68 -11.65 10.08
N THR A 119 4.73 -12.46 9.99
CA THR A 119 6.12 -11.99 9.90
C THR A 119 6.74 -12.39 8.55
N GLY A 120 7.88 -11.78 8.22
CA GLY A 120 8.58 -11.98 6.94
C GLY A 120 9.26 -10.72 6.42
N SER A 121 10.19 -10.86 5.49
CA SER A 121 10.93 -9.75 4.87
C SER A 121 10.02 -8.82 4.05
N THR A 122 10.50 -7.64 3.65
CA THR A 122 9.76 -6.75 2.74
C THR A 122 9.45 -7.48 1.42
N GLY A 123 8.22 -7.34 0.92
CA GLY A 123 7.78 -8.00 -0.32
C GLY A 123 7.37 -9.48 -0.17
N SER A 124 7.50 -10.09 1.01
CA SER A 124 7.10 -11.50 1.25
C SER A 124 5.59 -11.79 1.27
N GLY A 125 4.74 -10.80 0.96
CA GLY A 125 3.29 -10.98 0.89
C GLY A 125 2.52 -10.81 2.21
N LYS A 126 3.16 -10.38 3.32
CA LYS A 126 2.50 -10.16 4.63
C LYS A 126 1.18 -9.40 4.55
N SER A 127 1.18 -8.23 3.92
CA SER A 127 -0.03 -7.39 3.80
C SER A 127 -1.10 -8.09 2.96
N THR A 128 -0.71 -8.84 1.93
CA THR A 128 -1.62 -9.65 1.10
C THR A 128 -2.24 -10.81 1.90
N THR A 129 -1.44 -11.52 2.69
CA THR A 129 -1.91 -12.58 3.60
C THR A 129 -2.90 -12.04 4.63
N LEU A 130 -2.59 -10.89 5.25
CA LEU A 130 -3.49 -10.22 6.19
C LEU A 130 -4.80 -9.81 5.51
N ARG A 131 -4.71 -9.21 4.31
CA ARG A 131 -5.88 -8.78 3.55
C ARG A 131 -6.80 -9.95 3.28
N PHE A 132 -6.24 -11.07 2.84
CA PHE A 132 -7.00 -12.29 2.60
C PHE A 132 -7.73 -12.77 3.87
N PHE A 133 -7.00 -12.89 4.98
CA PHE A 133 -7.57 -13.32 6.24
C PHE A 133 -8.77 -12.46 6.64
N LEU A 134 -8.65 -11.14 6.50
CA LEU A 134 -9.70 -10.20 6.85
C LEU A 134 -10.90 -10.24 5.92
N GLU A 135 -10.71 -10.43 4.61
CA GLU A 135 -11.80 -10.61 3.65
C GLU A 135 -12.61 -11.88 3.96
N GLU A 136 -11.92 -13.00 4.22
CA GLU A 136 -12.58 -14.24 4.62
C GLU A 136 -13.29 -14.12 5.97
N TYR A 137 -12.65 -13.44 6.94
CA TYR A 137 -13.25 -13.18 8.24
C TYR A 137 -14.52 -12.34 8.12
N ASN A 138 -14.47 -11.26 7.33
CA ASN A 138 -15.60 -10.38 7.02
C ASN A 138 -16.75 -11.12 6.32
N ARG A 139 -16.44 -12.12 5.48
CA ARG A 139 -17.46 -12.95 4.80
C ARG A 139 -18.15 -13.91 5.76
N LYS A 140 -17.42 -14.46 6.73
CA LYS A 140 -17.91 -15.53 7.62
C LYS A 140 -18.51 -15.00 8.93
N HIS A 141 -17.96 -13.92 9.49
CA HIS A 141 -18.27 -13.45 10.84
C HIS A 141 -18.84 -12.02 10.86
N SER A 142 -19.72 -11.76 11.83
CA SER A 142 -20.31 -10.43 12.09
C SER A 142 -19.59 -9.77 13.26
N LYS A 143 -18.54 -8.99 12.99
CA LYS A 143 -17.70 -8.36 14.02
C LYS A 143 -17.37 -6.91 13.66
N LYS A 144 -16.91 -6.15 14.65
CA LYS A 144 -16.24 -4.86 14.42
C LYS A 144 -14.75 -5.11 14.22
N ILE A 145 -14.22 -4.70 13.08
CA ILE A 145 -12.79 -4.81 12.73
C ILE A 145 -12.18 -3.42 12.73
N ILE A 146 -11.14 -3.22 13.52
CA ILE A 146 -10.39 -1.96 13.58
C ILE A 146 -9.04 -2.20 12.93
N CYS A 147 -8.72 -1.43 11.89
CA CYS A 147 -7.41 -1.47 11.24
C CYS A 147 -6.66 -0.16 11.54
N LEU A 148 -5.49 -0.31 12.15
CA LEU A 148 -4.54 0.78 12.37
C LEU A 148 -3.42 0.65 11.35
N GLU A 149 -3.36 1.56 10.39
CA GLU A 149 -2.39 1.53 9.28
C GLU A 149 -1.81 2.93 9.03
N ASP A 150 -0.52 2.99 8.75
CA ASP A 150 0.15 4.22 8.31
C ASP A 150 1.13 3.97 7.15
N PRO A 151 0.78 4.38 5.92
CA PRO A 151 -0.53 4.85 5.48
C PRO A 151 -1.45 3.66 5.11
N ILE A 152 -2.76 3.90 4.98
CA ILE A 152 -3.75 2.86 4.67
C ILE A 152 -3.46 2.23 3.29
N GLU A 153 -3.23 0.91 3.25
CA GLU A 153 -2.89 0.20 2.01
C GLU A 153 -4.15 -0.22 1.25
N PHE A 154 -5.11 -0.87 1.92
CA PHE A 154 -6.29 -1.45 1.27
C PHE A 154 -7.59 -0.82 1.77
N TYR A 155 -8.65 -0.92 0.97
CA TYR A 155 -10.03 -0.75 1.42
C TYR A 155 -10.73 -2.10 1.49
N TYR A 156 -11.60 -2.27 2.50
CA TYR A 156 -12.41 -3.46 2.68
C TYR A 156 -13.85 -3.04 2.47
N GLN A 157 -14.59 -3.79 1.65
CA GLN A 157 -16.03 -3.60 1.53
C GLN A 157 -16.72 -4.30 2.70
N GLU A 158 -17.64 -3.60 3.37
CA GLU A 158 -18.41 -4.20 4.46
C GLU A 158 -19.32 -5.31 3.92
N GLN A 159 -19.23 -6.49 4.54
CA GLN A 159 -20.10 -7.63 4.22
C GLN A 159 -20.89 -8.01 5.47
N LYS A 160 -20.37 -8.91 6.32
CA LYS A 160 -20.95 -9.16 7.64
C LYS A 160 -20.28 -8.34 8.74
N SER A 161 -19.04 -7.91 8.53
CA SER A 161 -18.29 -7.13 9.51
C SER A 161 -18.24 -5.64 9.16
N LEU A 162 -18.27 -4.81 10.20
CA LEU A 162 -18.08 -3.36 10.15
C LEU A 162 -16.58 -3.06 10.20
N PHE A 163 -16.06 -2.25 9.27
CA PHE A 163 -14.65 -1.84 9.28
C PHE A 163 -14.51 -0.39 9.76
N PHE A 164 -13.62 -0.19 10.72
CA PHE A 164 -13.17 1.13 11.13
C PHE A 164 -11.66 1.24 10.87
N LYS A 165 -11.24 2.33 10.24
CA LYS A 165 -9.83 2.58 9.92
C LYS A 165 -9.37 3.87 10.53
N GLU A 166 -8.23 3.81 11.19
CA GLU A 166 -7.61 4.97 11.81
C GLU A 166 -6.13 5.00 11.41
N LYS A 167 -5.64 6.20 11.09
CA LYS A 167 -4.21 6.42 10.88
C LYS A 167 -3.54 6.36 12.25
N SER A 168 -2.49 5.56 12.39
CA SER A 168 -1.74 5.47 13.65
C SER A 168 -0.32 5.96 13.45
N ASP A 169 0.14 6.87 14.30
CA ASP A 169 1.54 7.35 14.30
C ASP A 169 2.52 6.28 14.85
N GLU A 170 2.02 5.11 15.28
CA GLU A 170 2.79 3.96 15.74
C GLU A 170 2.44 2.70 14.93
N THR A 171 3.44 1.95 14.46
CA THR A 171 3.20 0.72 13.68
C THR A 171 2.71 -0.41 14.59
N VAL A 172 1.43 -0.43 14.95
CA VAL A 172 0.79 -1.56 15.63
C VAL A 172 -0.55 -1.90 14.98
N LYS A 173 -0.57 -2.97 14.17
CA LYS A 173 -1.83 -3.58 13.70
C LYS A 173 -2.45 -4.38 14.84
N VAL A 174 -3.23 -3.74 15.71
CA VAL A 174 -3.98 -4.44 16.77
C VAL A 174 -5.35 -4.84 16.26
N PHE A 175 -5.59 -6.15 16.12
CA PHE A 175 -6.94 -6.68 16.04
C PHE A 175 -7.50 -6.80 17.45
N LYS A 176 -8.37 -5.87 17.84
CA LYS A 176 -9.18 -6.01 19.05
C LYS A 176 -10.60 -6.38 18.63
N GLN A 177 -10.97 -7.63 18.86
CA GLN A 177 -12.36 -8.06 18.81
C GLN A 177 -13.06 -7.47 20.04
N LEU A 178 -14.02 -6.58 19.84
CA LEU A 178 -14.98 -6.15 20.86
C LEU A 178 -16.33 -6.79 20.56
#